data_AF-A0A1B0GNB5-F1
#
_entry.id   AF-A0A1B0GNB5-F1
#
_cell.length_a   1.000
_cell.length_b   1.000
_cell.length_c   1.000
_cell.angle_alpha   90.00
_cell.angle_beta   90.00
_cell.angle_gamma   90.00
#
_symmetry.space_group_name_H-M   'P 1'
#
loop_
_entity.id
_entity.type
_entity.pdbx_description
1 polymer ?
#
loop_
_entity_poly.entity_id
_entity_poly.type
_entity_poly.pdbx_seq_one_letter_code
_entity_poly.pdbx_strand_id
1 'polypeptide(L)'
;MSPRQWLAMLAFYVSYLFFGASVFYTLEQDLETERRIQALQDRIDVNELLVEYLAPYNRTLQHELLEKVSVYCEKPVTNYTEDKYVDPYVWTFYHSFYFVFTVISTVGYGNISPNSTFGRMFMILYAIIGLPINRTSKRNKDNVKL
;
A
#
# COMPACT_ATOMS: atom_id res chain seq x y z
N MET A 1 28.35 -4.15 -26.40
CA MET A 1 28.26 -5.00 -25.18
C MET A 1 28.05 -6.43 -25.58
N SER A 2 28.71 -7.40 -24.93
CA SER A 2 28.42 -8.80 -25.22
C SER A 2 27.02 -9.18 -24.67
N PRO A 3 26.26 -10.07 -25.34
CA PRO A 3 24.95 -10.50 -24.86
C PRO A 3 24.97 -11.05 -23.42
N ARG A 4 26.08 -11.67 -23.03
CA ARG A 4 26.32 -12.20 -21.68
C ARG A 4 26.36 -11.10 -20.62
N GLN A 5 27.01 -9.97 -20.90
CA GLN A 5 27.09 -8.83 -19.97
C GLN A 5 25.73 -8.15 -19.80
N TRP A 6 24.99 -8.00 -20.90
CA TRP A 6 23.64 -7.44 -20.85
C TRP A 6 22.68 -8.31 -20.04
N LEU A 7 22.70 -9.63 -20.25
CA LEU A 7 21.93 -10.59 -19.45
C LEU A 7 22.30 -10.53 -17.97
N ALA A 8 23.59 -10.41 -17.64
CA ALA A 8 24.03 -10.28 -16.25
C ALA A 8 23.49 -9.00 -15.59
N MET A 9 23.50 -7.87 -16.31
CA MET A 9 22.93 -6.61 -15.82
C MET A 9 21.41 -6.67 -15.65
N LEU A 10 20.71 -7.34 -16.58
CA LEU A 10 19.27 -7.58 -16.47
C LEU A 10 18.95 -8.43 -15.24
N ALA A 11 19.67 -9.54 -15.05
CA ALA A 11 19.48 -10.42 -13.90
C ALA A 11 19.72 -9.70 -12.57
N PHE A 12 20.79 -8.90 -12.50
CA PHE A 12 21.06 -8.07 -11.33
C PHE A 12 19.93 -7.06 -11.07
N TYR A 13 19.47 -6.36 -12.10
CA TYR A 13 18.36 -5.41 -11.99
C TYR A 13 17.06 -6.08 -11.51
N VAL A 14 16.72 -7.25 -12.07
CA VAL A 14 15.55 -8.01 -11.63
C VAL A 14 15.70 -8.44 -10.18
N SER A 15 16.87 -8.97 -9.78
CA SER A 15 17.12 -9.35 -8.39
C SER A 15 16.98 -8.18 -7.40
N TYR A 16 17.43 -6.98 -7.80
CA TYR A 16 17.26 -5.75 -7.03
C TYR A 16 15.79 -5.40 -6.80
N LEU A 17 14.95 -5.52 -7.84
CA LEU A 17 13.50 -5.31 -7.74
C LEU A 17 12.84 -6.33 -6.80
N PHE A 18 13.17 -7.62 -6.94
CA PHE A 18 12.63 -8.66 -6.06
C PHE A 18 13.04 -8.45 -4.61
N PHE A 19 14.28 -8.01 -4.36
CA PHE A 19 14.75 -7.67 -3.03
C PHE A 19 13.95 -6.50 -2.43
N GLY A 20 13.83 -5.39 -3.16
CA GLY A 20 13.04 -4.25 -2.69
C GLY A 20 11.58 -4.61 -2.44
N ALA A 21 10.96 -5.36 -3.36
CA ALA A 21 9.58 -5.81 -3.24
C ALA A 21 9.37 -6.67 -1.98
N SER A 22 10.29 -7.59 -1.70
CA SER A 22 10.21 -8.45 -0.52
C SER A 22 10.30 -7.65 0.77
N VAL A 23 11.22 -6.67 0.84
CA VAL A 23 11.38 -5.81 2.01
C VAL A 23 10.12 -4.97 2.27
N PHE A 24 9.57 -4.30 1.25
CA PHE A 24 8.36 -3.51 1.42
C PHE A 24 7.13 -4.36 1.73
N TYR A 25 7.02 -5.53 1.10
CA TYR A 25 5.96 -6.48 1.37
C TYR A 25 5.94 -6.88 2.85
N THR A 26 7.07 -7.34 3.40
CA THR A 26 7.12 -7.73 4.82
C THR A 26 6.92 -6.56 5.77
N LEU A 27 7.50 -5.39 5.48
CA LEU A 27 7.43 -4.25 6.39
C LEU A 27 6.05 -3.60 6.45
N GLU A 28 5.40 -3.41 5.29
CA GLU A 28 4.16 -2.65 5.21
C GLU A 28 2.92 -3.54 5.29
N GLN A 29 2.99 -4.83 4.94
CA GLN A 29 1.86 -5.73 5.07
C GLN A 29 1.50 -5.99 6.54
N ASP A 30 2.50 -6.18 7.42
CA ASP A 30 2.24 -6.39 8.85
C ASP A 30 1.56 -5.16 9.46
N LEU A 31 2.08 -3.97 9.14
CA LEU A 31 1.49 -2.69 9.59
C LEU A 31 0.11 -2.42 9.00
N GLU A 32 -0.12 -2.80 7.73
CA GLU A 32 -1.45 -2.72 7.13
C GLU A 32 -2.44 -3.64 7.85
N THR A 33 -2.00 -4.85 8.19
CA THR A 33 -2.82 -5.83 8.91
C THR A 33 -3.19 -5.31 10.30
N GLU A 34 -2.23 -4.76 11.05
CA GLU A 34 -2.48 -4.15 12.36
C GLU A 34 -3.48 -2.99 12.27
N ARG A 35 -3.32 -2.07 11.32
CA ARG A 35 -4.26 -0.96 11.14
C ARG A 35 -5.66 -1.43 10.78
N ARG A 36 -5.77 -2.50 9.99
CA ARG A 36 -7.07 -3.10 9.63
C ARG A 36 -7.74 -3.71 10.85
N ILE A 37 -6.97 -4.40 11.70
CA ILE A 37 -7.48 -4.98 12.94
C ILE A 37 -7.93 -3.85 13.89
N GLN A 38 -7.14 -2.78 14.04
CA GLN A 38 -7.53 -1.62 14.84
C GLN A 38 -8.79 -0.95 14.29
N ALA A 39 -8.86 -0.71 12.98
CA ALA A 39 -10.04 -0.12 12.35
C ALA A 39 -11.30 -1.01 12.50
N LEU A 40 -11.13 -2.33 12.51
CA LEU A 40 -12.22 -3.26 12.80
C LEU A 40 -12.65 -3.16 14.27
N GLN A 41 -11.69 -3.09 15.20
CA GLN A 41 -11.98 -2.92 16.62
C GLN A 41 -12.73 -1.61 16.88
N ASP A 42 -12.25 -0.50 16.31
CA ASP A 42 -12.92 0.81 16.45
C ASP A 42 -14.37 0.77 15.93
N ARG A 43 -14.63 0.04 14.82
CA ARG A 43 -15.99 -0.16 14.31
C ARG A 43 -16.86 -0.99 15.26
N ILE A 44 -16.30 -2.02 15.89
CA ILE A 44 -17.01 -2.83 16.89
C ILE A 44 -17.35 -1.97 18.10
N ASP A 45 -16.37 -1.26 18.65
CA ASP A 45 -16.52 -0.39 19.82
C ASP A 45 -17.56 0.70 19.58
N VAL A 46 -17.54 1.35 18.40
CA VAL A 46 -18.55 2.34 18.03
C VAL A 46 -19.94 1.71 17.97
N ASN A 47 -20.09 0.53 17.37
CA ASN A 47 -21.39 -0.14 17.30
C ASN A 47 -21.89 -0.56 18.69
N GLU A 48 -21.01 -1.04 19.57
CA GLU A 48 -21.36 -1.36 20.95
C GLU A 48 -21.85 -0.12 21.71
N LEU A 49 -21.15 1.01 21.60
CA LEU A 49 -21.60 2.28 22.18
C LEU A 49 -22.96 2.72 21.61
N LEU A 50 -23.16 2.59 20.29
CA LEU A 50 -24.44 2.94 19.69
C LEU A 50 -25.57 2.05 20.21
N VAL A 51 -25.34 0.74 20.36
CA VAL A 51 -26.33 -0.17 20.93
C VAL A 51 -26.57 0.13 22.41
N GLU A 52 -25.52 0.35 23.19
CA GLU A 52 -25.65 0.64 24.63
C GLU A 52 -26.45 1.93 24.90
N TYR A 53 -26.11 3.02 24.20
CA TYR A 53 -26.69 4.34 24.47
C TYR A 53 -27.96 4.64 23.64
N LEU A 54 -28.15 4.02 22.47
CA LEU A 54 -29.29 4.31 21.57
C LEU A 54 -30.31 3.17 21.46
N ALA A 55 -30.00 1.92 21.85
CA ALA A 55 -31.00 0.84 21.84
C ALA A 55 -32.24 1.06 22.74
N PRO A 56 -32.21 1.86 23.82
CA PRO A 56 -33.43 2.19 24.56
C PRO A 56 -34.38 3.13 23.79
N TYR A 57 -33.92 3.74 22.69
CA TYR A 57 -34.68 4.68 21.85
C TYR A 57 -35.16 4.02 20.54
N ASN A 58 -36.04 4.68 19.78
CA ASN A 58 -36.55 4.19 18.50
C ASN A 58 -35.43 3.82 17.50
N ARG A 59 -35.45 2.59 16.95
CA ARG A 59 -34.53 2.11 15.88
C ARG A 59 -34.40 3.07 14.69
N THR A 60 -35.47 3.80 14.36
CA THR A 60 -35.51 4.74 13.24
C THR A 60 -34.49 5.88 13.41
N LEU A 61 -34.31 6.38 14.64
CA LEU A 61 -33.32 7.43 14.93
C LEU A 61 -31.89 6.90 14.87
N GLN A 62 -31.67 5.65 15.28
CA GLN A 62 -30.35 5.01 15.18
C GLN A 62 -29.91 4.92 13.71
N HIS A 63 -30.80 4.50 12.81
CA HIS A 63 -30.51 4.47 11.38
C HIS A 63 -30.26 5.87 10.80
N GLU A 64 -31.06 6.87 11.18
CA GLU A 64 -30.89 8.26 10.70
C GLU A 64 -29.57 8.89 11.18
N LEU A 65 -29.17 8.62 12.43
CA LEU A 65 -27.90 9.08 12.99
C LEU A 65 -26.71 8.42 12.29
N LEU A 66 -26.75 7.10 12.11
CA LEU A 66 -25.73 6.35 11.38
C LEU A 66 -25.57 6.84 9.94
N GLU A 67 -26.69 7.12 9.26
CA GLU A 67 -26.70 7.68 7.91
C GLU A 67 -26.06 9.07 7.89
N LYS A 68 -26.44 9.98 8.81
CA LYS A 68 -25.84 11.32 8.89
C LYS A 68 -24.34 11.29 9.20
N VAL A 69 -23.91 10.43 10.12
CA VAL A 69 -22.48 10.25 10.43
C VAL A 69 -21.75 9.65 9.24
N SER A 70 -22.37 8.69 8.53
CA SER A 70 -21.78 8.12 7.33
C SER A 70 -21.55 9.16 6.23
N VAL A 71 -22.54 10.02 6.01
CA VAL A 71 -22.45 11.14 5.06
C VAL A 71 -21.39 12.14 5.50
N TYR A 72 -21.34 12.50 6.78
CA TYR A 72 -20.39 13.47 7.32
C TYR A 72 -18.93 12.96 7.29
N CYS A 73 -18.72 11.68 7.60
CA CYS A 73 -17.40 11.06 7.63
C CYS A 73 -16.92 10.52 6.26
N GLU A 74 -17.75 10.65 5.21
CA GLU A 74 -17.53 10.08 3.88
C GLU A 74 -17.17 8.57 3.91
N LYS A 75 -17.64 7.87 4.94
CA LYS A 75 -17.34 6.46 5.19
C LYS A 75 -18.63 5.76 5.64
N PRO A 76 -18.91 4.54 5.16
CA PRO A 76 -20.04 3.78 5.66
C PRO A 76 -19.83 3.48 7.15
N VAL A 77 -20.72 3.98 7.99
CA VAL A 77 -20.84 3.57 9.40
C VAL A 77 -22.04 2.66 9.48
N THR A 78 -21.77 1.37 9.31
CA THR A 78 -22.78 0.31 9.22
C THR A 78 -22.64 -0.62 10.43
N ASN A 79 -23.66 -1.43 10.63
CA ASN A 79 -23.56 -2.51 11.60
C ASN A 79 -22.46 -3.48 11.14
N TYR A 80 -21.37 -3.57 11.91
CA TYR A 80 -20.20 -4.38 11.53
C TYR A 80 -20.56 -5.86 11.31
N THR A 81 -21.67 -6.35 11.91
CA THR A 81 -22.14 -7.74 11.71
C THR A 81 -22.75 -7.98 10.32
N GLU A 82 -23.16 -6.91 9.62
CA GLU A 82 -23.77 -6.96 8.28
C GLU A 82 -22.79 -6.56 7.17
N ASP A 83 -21.64 -5.99 7.52
CA ASP A 83 -20.57 -5.64 6.59
C ASP A 83 -19.95 -6.91 5.98
N LYS A 84 -20.36 -7.24 4.74
CA LYS A 84 -19.77 -8.34 3.96
C LYS A 84 -18.56 -7.90 3.13
N TYR A 85 -18.30 -6.60 3.03
CA TYR A 85 -17.24 -6.06 2.19
C TYR A 85 -15.96 -5.85 3.02
N VAL A 86 -14.92 -6.60 2.67
CA VAL A 86 -13.57 -6.43 3.22
C VAL A 86 -12.74 -5.73 2.15
N ASP A 87 -12.20 -4.55 2.46
CA ASP A 87 -11.29 -3.85 1.55
C ASP A 87 -10.11 -4.75 1.15
N PRO A 88 -9.70 -4.80 -0.12
CA PRO A 88 -8.57 -5.62 -0.54
C PRO A 88 -7.25 -5.08 0.04
N TYR A 89 -6.30 -5.97 0.34
CA TYR A 89 -4.95 -5.59 0.79
C TYR A 89 -4.24 -4.74 -0.27
N VAL A 90 -3.68 -3.61 0.15
CA VAL A 90 -2.91 -2.70 -0.71
C VAL A 90 -1.49 -3.24 -0.89
N TRP A 91 -0.85 -3.69 0.19
CA TRP A 91 0.51 -4.23 0.20
C TRP A 91 0.54 -5.73 -0.10
N THR A 92 0.07 -6.12 -1.29
CA THR A 92 0.37 -7.46 -1.82
C THR A 92 1.77 -7.49 -2.41
N PHE A 93 2.34 -8.69 -2.60
CA PHE A 93 3.65 -8.83 -3.24
C PHE A 93 3.69 -8.18 -4.63
N TYR A 94 2.63 -8.35 -5.42
CA TYR A 94 2.50 -7.74 -6.74
C TYR A 94 2.49 -6.21 -6.66
N HIS A 95 1.70 -5.63 -5.75
CA HIS A 95 1.66 -4.19 -5.55
C HIS A 95 2.99 -3.64 -5.02
N SER A 96 3.69 -4.39 -4.16
CA SER A 96 5.02 -4.05 -3.66
C SER A 96 6.06 -4.04 -4.79
N PHE A 97 6.03 -5.03 -5.68
CA PHE A 97 6.88 -5.09 -6.86
C PHE A 97 6.60 -3.92 -7.82
N TYR A 98 5.33 -3.65 -8.09
CA TYR A 98 4.92 -2.52 -8.91
C TYR A 98 5.37 -1.18 -8.30
N PHE A 99 5.23 -1.02 -6.98
CA PHE A 99 5.70 0.14 -6.25
C PHE A 99 7.21 0.36 -6.43
N VAL A 100 8.06 -0.64 -6.15
CA VAL A 100 9.52 -0.47 -6.31
C VAL A 100 9.94 -0.23 -7.75
N PHE A 101 9.24 -0.83 -8.72
CA PHE A 101 9.44 -0.56 -10.13
C PHE A 101 9.14 0.91 -10.49
N THR A 102 8.02 1.45 -10.00
CA THR A 102 7.63 2.85 -10.26
C THR A 102 8.55 3.86 -9.57
N VAL A 103 9.10 3.51 -8.41
CA VAL A 103 10.13 4.31 -7.69
C VAL A 103 11.42 4.40 -8.52
N ILE A 104 11.96 3.26 -8.96
CA ILE A 104 13.23 3.25 -9.73
C ILE A 104 13.06 3.84 -11.12
N SER A 105 11.89 3.66 -11.74
CA SER A 105 11.57 4.25 -13.05
C SER A 105 11.21 5.73 -13.00
N THR A 106 11.18 6.33 -11.79
CA THR A 106 10.78 7.73 -11.54
C THR A 106 9.39 8.09 -12.06
N VAL A 107 8.51 7.11 -12.25
CA VAL A 107 7.13 7.37 -12.67
C VAL A 107 6.32 7.89 -11.49
N GLY A 108 6.41 7.21 -10.34
CA GLY A 108 5.91 7.67 -9.05
C GLY A 108 4.45 8.14 -9.04
N TYR A 109 3.49 7.26 -9.31
CA TYR A 109 2.06 7.61 -9.31
C TYR A 109 1.52 8.12 -7.96
N GLY A 110 2.17 7.77 -6.85
CA GLY A 110 1.77 8.23 -5.50
C GLY A 110 0.52 7.54 -4.93
N ASN A 111 -0.05 6.55 -5.61
CA ASN A 111 -1.22 5.80 -5.14
C ASN A 111 -0.90 4.83 -3.98
N ILE A 112 0.33 4.32 -3.93
CA ILE A 112 0.84 3.44 -2.89
C ILE A 112 2.07 4.12 -2.30
N SER A 113 2.09 4.31 -0.98
CA SER A 113 3.22 4.92 -0.29
C SER A 113 3.42 4.27 1.08
N PRO A 114 4.69 4.06 1.51
CA PRO A 114 4.98 3.47 2.81
C PRO A 114 4.47 4.39 3.91
N ASN A 115 3.70 3.81 4.83
CA ASN A 115 3.16 4.55 5.96
C ASN A 115 4.14 4.56 7.13
N SER A 116 5.05 3.60 7.20
CA SER A 116 6.06 3.55 8.26
C SER A 116 7.19 4.55 8.05
N THR A 117 7.69 5.14 9.15
CA THR A 117 8.89 5.99 9.11
C THR A 117 10.09 5.24 8.55
N PHE A 118 10.25 3.97 8.94
CA PHE A 118 11.32 3.11 8.45
C PHE A 118 11.19 2.81 6.95
N GLY A 119 10.00 2.46 6.46
CA GLY A 119 9.73 2.22 5.05
C GLY A 119 10.00 3.45 4.19
N ARG A 120 9.66 4.65 4.68
CA ARG A 120 9.99 5.92 4.01
C ARG A 120 11.50 6.17 3.94
N MET A 121 12.23 5.92 5.02
CA MET A 121 13.70 6.02 5.03
C MET A 121 14.34 5.01 4.07
N PHE A 122 13.88 3.76 4.11
CA PHE A 122 14.34 2.71 3.21
C PHE A 122 14.08 3.07 1.74
N MET A 123 12.91 3.60 1.42
CA MET A 123 12.56 4.09 0.08
C MET A 123 13.56 5.13 -0.44
N ILE A 124 13.95 6.10 0.39
CA ILE A 124 14.91 7.15 0.01
C ILE A 124 16.27 6.51 -0.32
N LEU A 125 16.79 5.65 0.55
CA LEU A 125 18.06 4.95 0.34
C LEU A 125 18.02 4.06 -0.91
N TYR A 126 16.92 3.33 -1.09
CA TYR A 126 16.69 2.46 -2.22
C TYR A 126 16.62 3.23 -3.56
N ALA A 127 16.01 4.42 -3.57
CA ALA A 127 15.97 5.28 -4.74
C ALA A 127 17.36 5.82 -5.10
N ILE A 128 18.16 6.27 -4.11
CA ILE A 128 19.52 6.79 -4.35
C ILE A 128 20.40 5.76 -5.06
N ILE A 129 20.30 4.48 -4.68
CA ILE A 129 21.06 3.38 -5.29
C ILE A 129 20.46 2.95 -6.64
N GLY A 130 19.14 2.88 -6.75
CA GLY A 130 18.44 2.39 -7.94
C GLY A 130 18.48 3.33 -9.15
N LEU A 131 18.48 4.65 -8.93
CA LEU A 131 18.42 5.64 -10.01
C LEU A 131 19.68 5.67 -10.90
N PRO A 132 20.91 5.63 -10.38
CA PRO A 132 22.12 5.48 -11.19
C PRO A 132 22.11 4.20 -12.03
N ILE A 133 21.66 3.07 -11.47
CA ILE A 133 21.58 1.77 -12.15
C ILE A 133 20.61 1.83 -13.33
N ASN A 134 19.45 2.47 -13.15
CA ASN A 134 18.47 2.60 -14.22
C ASN A 134 18.99 3.50 -15.36
N ARG A 135 19.74 4.56 -15.03
CA ARG A 135 20.38 5.45 -16.02
C ARG A 135 21.46 4.77 -16.84
N THR A 136 22.33 3.95 -16.23
CA THR A 136 23.41 3.25 -16.96
C THR A 136 22.86 2.19 -17.92
N SER A 137 21.79 1.49 -17.53
CA SER A 137 21.09 0.53 -18.38
C SER A 137 20.48 1.18 -19.63
N LYS A 138 19.85 2.35 -19.48
CA LYS A 138 19.30 3.12 -20.62
C LYS A 138 20.39 3.69 -21.53
N ARG A 139 21.44 4.30 -20.97
CA ARG A 139 22.56 4.87 -21.74
C ARG A 139 23.25 3.84 -22.63
N ASN A 140 23.33 2.58 -22.17
CA ASN A 140 23.95 1.52 -22.95
C ASN A 140 23.09 1.05 -24.15
N LYS A 141 21.76 1.25 -24.13
CA LYS A 141 20.92 0.99 -25.32
C LYS A 141 21.13 2.03 -26.41
N ASP A 142 21.44 3.27 -26.04
CA ASP A 142 21.67 4.37 -27.00
C ASP A 142 23.04 4.24 -27.68
N ASN A 143 24.05 3.75 -26.96
CA ASN A 143 25.40 3.49 -27.48
C ASN A 143 25.50 2.25 -28.41
N VAL A 144 24.42 1.50 -28.60
CA VAL A 144 24.37 0.33 -29.52
C VAL A 144 23.67 0.70 -30.84
N LYS A 145 23.11 1.91 -30.95
CA LYS A 145 22.43 2.41 -32.16
C LYS A 145 23.28 3.40 -32.99
N LEU A 146 24.57 3.51 -32.70
CA LEU A 146 25.57 4.23 -33.50
C LEU A 146 26.67 3.25 -33.89
#